data_AF-A0A9Q3VYI5-F1
#
_entry.id   AF-A0A9Q3VYI5-F1
#
_cell.length_a   1.000
_cell.length_b   1.000
_cell.length_c   1.000
_cell.angle_alpha   90.00
_cell.angle_beta   90.00
_cell.angle_gamma   90.00
#
_symmetry.space_group_name_H-M   'P 1'
#
loop_
_entity.id
_entity.type
_entity.pdbx_description
1 polymer ?
#
loop_
_entity_poly.entity_id
_entity_poly.type
_entity_poly.pdbx_seq_one_letter_code
_entity_poly.pdbx_strand_id
1 'polypeptide(L)'
;MGDPAIHSTTWEWDFATPADAWKRTHNHLLPTYTNVVGRDRDLGHTILRMSPGRPWHPVYLLQPVYAALLAPVFGWDIALYDLEAEAVPAGRKSARAFLGDLTGLARKADTSSPATSATRSSTKSSPTCPATARPR
;
A
#
# COMPACT_ATOMS: atom_id res chain seq x y z
N MET A 1 21.51 6.62 7.49
CA MET A 1 20.50 7.71 7.50
C MET A 1 19.87 7.75 8.88
N GLY A 2 19.81 8.91 9.53
CA GLY A 2 19.33 9.07 10.92
C GLY A 2 18.60 10.39 11.14
N ASP A 3 18.01 10.93 10.08
CA ASP A 3 17.17 12.12 10.17
C ASP A 3 15.83 11.73 10.84
N PRO A 4 15.50 12.30 12.02
CA PRO A 4 14.24 12.00 12.70
C PRO A 4 13.00 12.44 11.90
N ALA A 5 13.14 13.39 10.96
CA ALA A 5 12.03 13.82 10.11
C ALA A 5 11.69 12.80 9.02
N ILE A 6 12.65 11.98 8.58
CA ILE A 6 12.48 11.00 7.50
C ILE A 6 12.97 9.64 8.01
N HIS A 7 12.14 9.01 8.84
CA HIS A 7 12.44 7.70 9.41
C HIS A 7 11.43 6.64 8.94
N SER A 8 11.92 5.51 8.44
CA SER A 8 11.11 4.50 7.74
C SER A 8 10.02 3.87 8.61
N THR A 9 10.18 3.87 9.94
CA THR A 9 9.20 3.29 10.87
C THR A 9 8.03 4.24 11.15
N THR A 10 8.22 5.55 11.02
CA THR A 10 7.21 6.57 11.36
C THR A 10 6.69 7.35 10.16
N TRP A 11 7.37 7.28 9.02
CA TRP A 11 7.01 8.04 7.84
C TRP A 11 5.66 7.59 7.25
N GLU A 12 4.84 8.58 6.90
CA GLU A 12 3.55 8.42 6.22
C GLU A 12 3.64 9.01 4.81
N TRP A 13 3.55 8.17 3.79
CA TRP A 13 3.57 8.56 2.38
C TRP A 13 2.22 9.10 1.90
N ASP A 14 2.21 9.87 0.82
CA ASP A 14 0.98 10.36 0.17
C ASP A 14 0.26 9.28 -0.66
N PHE A 15 0.67 8.01 -0.53
CA PHE A 15 0.05 6.87 -1.18
C PHE A 15 -1.27 6.47 -0.48
N ALA A 16 -2.19 5.86 -1.21
CA ALA A 16 -3.53 5.51 -0.70
C ALA A 16 -3.52 4.44 0.41
N THR A 17 -2.53 3.55 0.40
CA THR A 17 -2.37 2.51 1.43
C THR A 17 -1.78 3.12 2.71
N PRO A 18 -2.35 2.83 3.91
CA PRO A 18 -1.75 3.22 5.19
C PRO A 18 -0.31 2.71 5.32
N ALA A 19 0.59 3.50 5.91
CA ALA A 19 2.01 3.15 5.97
C ALA A 19 2.28 1.82 6.69
N ASP A 20 1.49 1.49 7.72
CA ASP A 20 1.66 0.23 8.46
C ASP A 20 1.29 -1.00 7.62
N ALA A 21 0.22 -0.90 6.81
CA ALA A 21 -0.14 -1.94 5.85
C ALA A 21 0.97 -2.09 4.80
N TRP A 22 1.43 -0.96 4.23
CA TRP A 22 2.50 -0.94 3.25
C TRP A 22 3.80 -1.56 3.80
N LYS A 23 4.20 -1.25 5.03
CA LYS A 23 5.40 -1.85 5.66
C LYS A 23 5.23 -3.37 5.81
N ARG A 24 4.06 -3.85 6.22
CA ARG A 24 3.78 -5.28 6.33
C ARG A 24 3.90 -5.96 4.96
N THR A 25 3.24 -5.43 3.94
CA THR A 25 3.20 -6.05 2.62
C THR A 25 4.51 -5.87 1.87
N HIS A 26 5.03 -4.65 1.79
CA HIS A 26 6.15 -4.30 0.91
C HIS A 26 7.53 -4.28 1.58
N ASN A 27 7.63 -4.23 2.92
CA ASN A 27 8.93 -4.39 3.60
C ASN A 27 9.15 -5.80 4.15
N HIS A 28 8.08 -6.58 4.34
CA HIS A 28 8.19 -7.94 4.85
C HIS A 28 7.70 -8.99 3.87
N LEU A 29 6.42 -8.97 3.48
CA LEU A 29 5.83 -10.10 2.74
C LEU A 29 6.37 -10.23 1.32
N LEU A 30 6.35 -9.17 0.51
CA LEU A 30 6.79 -9.19 -0.89
C LEU A 30 8.25 -9.64 -1.01
N PRO A 31 9.24 -9.01 -0.32
CA PRO A 31 10.63 -9.44 -0.42
C PRO A 31 10.87 -10.89 0.03
N THR A 32 10.03 -11.42 0.93
CA THR A 32 10.21 -12.76 1.52
C THR A 32 9.49 -13.85 0.72
N TYR A 33 8.32 -13.55 0.17
CA TYR A 33 7.38 -14.56 -0.33
C TYR A 33 6.90 -14.33 -1.75
N THR A 34 7.38 -13.30 -2.45
CA THR A 34 7.05 -13.12 -3.87
C THR A 34 7.40 -14.38 -4.67
N ASN A 35 6.47 -14.77 -5.55
CA ASN A 35 6.49 -15.97 -6.38
C ASN A 35 6.40 -17.33 -5.64
N VAL A 36 6.06 -17.34 -4.35
CA VAL A 36 5.88 -18.59 -3.60
C VAL A 36 4.39 -18.99 -3.60
N VAL A 37 4.05 -20.07 -4.30
CA VAL A 37 2.67 -20.58 -4.37
C VAL A 37 2.11 -20.85 -2.96
N GLY A 38 0.91 -20.34 -2.70
CA GLY A 38 0.24 -20.47 -1.39
C GLY A 38 0.73 -19.50 -0.32
N ARG A 39 1.75 -18.69 -0.61
CA ARG A 39 2.19 -17.55 0.23
C ARG A 39 1.98 -16.21 -0.47
N ASP A 40 2.27 -16.16 -1.75
CA ASP A 40 2.01 -15.03 -2.63
C ASP A 40 0.54 -15.04 -3.07
N ARG A 41 -0.22 -14.01 -2.70
CA ARG A 41 -1.63 -13.86 -3.11
C ARG A 41 -1.75 -13.37 -4.57
N ASP A 42 -0.67 -12.85 -5.15
CA ASP A 42 -0.65 -12.39 -6.55
C ASP A 42 -0.67 -13.58 -7.53
N LEU A 43 -0.09 -14.70 -7.12
CA LEU A 43 -0.09 -15.97 -7.83
C LEU A 43 -1.38 -16.77 -7.61
N GLY A 44 -2.53 -16.20 -7.99
CA GLY A 44 -3.76 -17.01 -8.12
C GLY A 44 -5.03 -16.43 -7.54
N HIS A 45 -5.03 -15.22 -7.01
CA HIS A 45 -6.24 -14.54 -6.51
C HIS A 45 -6.50 -13.19 -7.18
N THR A 46 -5.80 -12.90 -8.27
CA THR A 46 -5.93 -11.63 -9.02
C THR A 46 -6.67 -11.83 -10.34
N ILE A 47 -7.15 -10.72 -10.90
CA ILE A 47 -7.79 -10.66 -12.23
C ILE A 47 -6.82 -11.07 -13.35
N LEU A 48 -5.51 -10.96 -13.09
CA LEU A 48 -4.43 -11.30 -14.00
C LEU A 48 -4.05 -12.79 -13.93
N ARG A 49 -3.72 -13.36 -15.07
CA ARG A 49 -3.06 -14.66 -15.15
C ARG A 49 -1.54 -14.48 -14.99
N MET A 50 -1.06 -14.71 -13.78
CA MET A 50 0.35 -14.54 -13.39
C MET A 50 1.15 -15.86 -13.32
N SER A 51 0.49 -17.02 -13.28
CA SER A 51 1.14 -18.33 -13.13
C SER A 51 0.74 -19.31 -14.25
N PRO A 52 1.66 -20.15 -14.75
CA PRO A 52 1.36 -21.19 -15.74
C PRO A 52 0.40 -22.27 -15.19
N GLY A 53 0.35 -22.45 -13.87
CA GLY A 53 -0.55 -23.42 -13.22
C GLY A 53 -2.05 -23.04 -13.31
N ARG A 54 -2.37 -21.81 -13.73
CA ARG A 54 -3.76 -21.41 -14.02
C ARG A 54 -4.15 -21.82 -15.46
N PRO A 55 -5.27 -22.56 -15.63
CA PRO A 55 -5.80 -22.89 -16.95
C PRO A 55 -5.95 -21.63 -17.79
N TRP A 56 -5.66 -21.73 -19.08
CA TRP A 56 -5.79 -20.60 -19.97
C TRP A 56 -7.26 -20.35 -20.32
N HIS A 57 -7.64 -19.08 -20.40
CA HIS A 57 -8.97 -18.64 -20.82
C HIS A 57 -8.82 -17.48 -21.82
N PRO A 58 -9.63 -17.41 -22.90
CA PRO A 58 -9.53 -16.35 -23.92
C PRO A 58 -9.60 -14.92 -23.39
N VAL A 59 -10.29 -14.69 -22.26
CA VAL A 59 -10.35 -13.39 -21.58
C VAL A 59 -8.97 -12.83 -21.23
N TYR A 60 -7.96 -13.69 -21.07
CA TYR A 60 -6.57 -13.27 -20.80
C TYR A 60 -5.86 -12.70 -22.04
N LEU A 61 -6.52 -12.56 -23.18
CA LEU A 61 -6.01 -11.70 -24.25
C LEU A 61 -6.29 -10.22 -23.95
N LEU A 62 -7.28 -9.92 -23.10
CA LEU A 62 -7.67 -8.55 -22.73
C LEU A 62 -6.87 -7.99 -21.54
N GLN A 63 -5.87 -8.71 -21.00
CA GLN A 63 -5.09 -8.21 -19.84
C GLN A 63 -4.47 -6.85 -20.03
N PRO A 64 -3.85 -6.54 -21.16
CA PRO A 64 -3.32 -5.20 -21.39
C PRO A 64 -4.41 -4.12 -21.28
N VAL A 65 -5.63 -4.43 -21.72
CA VAL A 65 -6.77 -3.50 -21.68
C VAL A 65 -7.21 -3.25 -20.25
N TYR A 66 -7.53 -4.31 -19.48
CA TYR A 66 -7.97 -4.09 -18.12
C TYR A 66 -6.83 -3.61 -17.20
N ALA A 67 -5.57 -3.96 -17.47
CA ALA A 67 -4.42 -3.38 -16.77
C ALA A 67 -4.32 -1.86 -17.02
N ALA A 68 -4.52 -1.40 -18.25
CA ALA A 68 -4.55 0.02 -18.57
C ALA A 68 -5.72 0.76 -17.90
N LEU A 69 -6.88 0.10 -17.79
CA LEU A 69 -8.05 0.66 -17.09
C LEU A 69 -7.85 0.72 -15.57
N LEU A 70 -7.13 -0.24 -14.98
CA LEU A 70 -6.82 -0.27 -13.54
C LEU A 70 -5.66 0.65 -13.17
N ALA A 71 -4.73 0.93 -14.08
CA ALA A 71 -3.58 1.80 -13.84
C ALA A 71 -3.91 3.14 -13.13
N PRO A 72 -4.93 3.92 -13.53
CA PRO A 72 -5.25 5.19 -12.85
C PRO A 72 -5.78 5.02 -11.43
N VAL A 73 -6.36 3.86 -11.09
CA VAL A 73 -6.92 3.57 -9.76
C VAL A 73 -6.03 2.64 -8.92
N PHE A 74 -4.90 2.21 -9.47
CA PHE A 74 -4.02 1.17 -8.92
C PHE A 74 -3.65 1.41 -7.44
N GLY A 75 -3.39 2.65 -7.04
CA GLY A 75 -3.05 2.95 -5.64
C GLY A 75 -4.18 2.57 -4.66
N TRP A 76 -5.43 2.85 -5.03
CA TRP A 76 -6.61 2.48 -4.26
C TRP A 76 -6.92 1.00 -4.33
N ASP A 77 -6.69 0.38 -5.49
CA ASP A 77 -6.86 -1.07 -5.65
C ASP A 77 -5.92 -1.84 -4.73
N ILE A 78 -4.64 -1.44 -4.63
CA ILE A 78 -3.68 -2.04 -3.69
C ILE A 78 -4.12 -1.82 -2.24
N ALA A 79 -4.61 -0.62 -1.92
CA ALA A 79 -5.07 -0.32 -0.57
C ALA A 79 -6.27 -1.20 -0.16
N LEU A 80 -7.18 -1.49 -1.09
CA LEU A 80 -8.31 -2.41 -0.89
C LEU A 80 -7.84 -3.87 -0.82
N TYR A 81 -6.89 -4.26 -1.67
CA TYR A 81 -6.32 -5.60 -1.71
C TYR A 81 -5.62 -5.99 -0.39
N ASP A 82 -4.91 -5.04 0.22
CA ASP A 82 -4.22 -5.17 1.51
C ASP A 82 -5.17 -5.37 2.71
N LEU A 83 -6.48 -5.11 2.54
CA LEU A 83 -7.49 -5.42 3.56
C LEU A 83 -7.71 -6.93 3.73
N GLU A 84 -7.34 -7.75 2.74
CA GLU A 84 -7.47 -9.22 2.79
C GLU A 84 -8.89 -9.68 3.14
N ALA A 85 -9.91 -9.10 2.49
CA ALA A 85 -11.31 -9.34 2.82
C ALA A 85 -11.68 -10.84 2.76
N GLU A 86 -11.06 -11.62 1.88
CA GLU A 86 -11.27 -13.06 1.76
C GLU A 86 -10.70 -13.88 2.92
N ALA A 87 -9.77 -13.32 3.71
CA ALA A 87 -9.19 -13.99 4.87
C ALA A 87 -10.19 -14.09 6.03
N VAL A 88 -11.20 -13.22 6.08
CA VAL A 88 -12.25 -13.22 7.11
C VAL A 88 -13.17 -14.44 7.00
N PRO A 89 -13.86 -14.69 5.87
CA PRO A 89 -14.68 -15.89 5.72
C PRO A 89 -13.86 -17.18 5.75
N ALA A 90 -12.57 -17.12 5.39
CA ALA A 90 -11.66 -18.25 5.49
C ALA A 90 -11.11 -18.51 6.91
N GLY A 91 -11.48 -17.70 7.91
CA GLY A 91 -11.04 -17.86 9.30
C GLY A 91 -9.56 -17.50 9.58
N ARG A 92 -8.84 -16.98 8.57
CA ARG A 92 -7.43 -16.57 8.71
C ARG A 92 -7.26 -15.17 9.31
N LYS A 93 -8.33 -14.36 9.29
CA LYS A 93 -8.37 -13.00 9.84
C LYS A 93 -9.64 -12.80 10.65
N SER A 94 -9.53 -12.21 11.84
CA SER A 94 -10.70 -11.88 12.65
C SER A 94 -11.45 -10.68 12.06
N ALA A 95 -12.78 -10.66 12.22
CA ALA A 95 -13.60 -9.51 11.81
C ALA A 95 -13.14 -8.21 12.47
N ARG A 96 -12.69 -8.27 13.74
CA ARG A 96 -12.13 -7.12 14.46
C ARG A 96 -10.87 -6.57 13.79
N ALA A 97 -9.95 -7.44 13.38
CA ALA A 97 -8.73 -7.02 12.70
C ALA A 97 -9.06 -6.40 11.33
N PHE A 98 -9.98 -7.00 10.58
CA PHE A 98 -10.45 -6.43 9.31
C PHE A 98 -11.09 -5.05 9.48
N LEU A 99 -11.97 -4.86 10.47
CA LEU A 99 -12.56 -3.55 10.77
C LEU A 99 -11.51 -2.52 11.18
N GLY A 100 -10.46 -2.93 11.91
CA GLY A 100 -9.32 -2.07 12.23
C GLY A 100 -8.59 -1.57 10.99
N ASP A 101 -8.26 -2.48 10.08
CA ASP A 101 -7.59 -2.15 8.82
C ASP A 101 -8.48 -1.26 7.92
N LEU A 102 -9.77 -1.55 7.84
CA LEU A 102 -10.76 -0.73 7.12
C LEU A 102 -10.86 0.68 7.71
N THR A 103 -10.87 0.80 9.03
CA THR A 103 -10.86 2.10 9.72
C THR A 103 -9.57 2.87 9.43
N GLY A 104 -8.42 2.18 9.38
CA GLY A 104 -7.15 2.76 9.00
C GLY A 104 -7.16 3.33 7.58
N LEU A 105 -7.70 2.57 6.62
CA LEU A 105 -7.88 3.01 5.24
C LEU A 105 -8.85 4.21 5.14
N ALA A 106 -9.97 4.17 5.85
CA ALA A 106 -10.93 5.28 5.87
C ALA A 106 -10.30 6.58 6.40
N ARG A 107 -9.53 6.50 7.50
CA ARG A 107 -8.79 7.65 8.03
C ARG A 107 -7.75 8.18 7.04
N LYS A 108 -7.06 7.27 6.33
CA LYS A 108 -6.11 7.65 5.29
C LYS A 108 -6.82 8.41 4.17
N ALA A 109 -7.96 7.94 3.70
CA ALA A 109 -8.75 8.60 2.68
C ALA A 109 -9.20 10.01 3.09
N ASP A 110 -9.62 10.18 4.35
CA ASP A 110 -10.01 11.48 4.89
C ASP A 110 -8.82 12.46 4.98
N THR A 111 -7.67 11.96 5.39
CA THR A 111 -6.44 12.78 5.50
C THR A 111 -5.88 13.15 4.13
N SER A 112 -6.07 12.29 3.12
CA SER A 112 -5.65 12.52 1.74
C SER A 112 -6.62 13.41 0.95
N SER A 113 -7.78 13.74 1.51
CA SER A 113 -8.78 14.60 0.87
C SER A 113 -8.22 16.01 0.60
N PRO A 114 -8.49 16.65 -0.55
CA PRO A 114 -7.87 17.92 -0.95
C PRO A 114 -8.09 19.06 0.07
N ALA A 115 -9.19 19.03 0.83
CA ALA A 115 -9.46 19.97 1.92
C ALA A 115 -8.49 19.82 3.10
N THR A 116 -8.07 18.59 3.43
CA THR A 116 -7.16 18.28 4.54
C THR A 116 -5.69 18.40 4.12
N SER A 117 -5.39 18.05 2.87
CA SER A 117 -4.05 18.16 2.26
C SER A 117 -3.55 19.61 2.18
N ALA A 118 -4.44 20.57 1.94
CA ALA A 118 -4.11 22.01 1.92
C ALA A 118 -3.66 22.56 3.28
N THR A 119 -4.15 21.98 4.39
CA THR A 119 -3.74 22.38 5.75
C THR A 119 -2.38 21.77 6.14
N ARG A 120 -2.05 20.59 5.61
CA ARG A 120 -0.82 19.85 5.94
C ARG A 120 0.42 20.34 5.17
N SER A 121 0.24 20.82 3.95
CA SER A 121 1.32 21.42 3.16
C SER A 121 1.83 22.74 3.77
N SER A 122 0.95 23.51 4.43
CA SER A 122 1.31 24.73 5.16
C SER A 122 2.20 24.48 6.40
N THR A 123 2.24 23.26 6.94
CA THR A 123 3.01 22.92 8.16
C THR A 123 4.30 22.16 7.87
N LYS A 124 4.55 21.78 6.61
CA LYS A 124 5.78 21.12 6.15
C LYS A 124 6.82 22.13 5.64
N SER A 125 6.81 23.37 6.15
CA SER A 125 7.89 24.33 5.91
C SER A 125 9.11 23.94 6.74
N SER A 126 10.20 23.63 6.05
CA SER A 126 11.50 23.15 6.53
C SER A 126 11.96 23.71 7.88
N PRO A 127 12.54 22.89 8.79
CA PRO A 127 13.38 23.44 9.85
C PRO A 127 14.60 24.07 9.17
N THR A 128 14.75 25.37 9.34
CA THR A 128 15.90 26.13 8.88
C THR A 128 17.16 25.48 9.45
N CYS A 129 18.03 24.96 8.60
CA CYS A 129 19.32 24.41 9.00
C CYS A 129 20.14 25.54 9.65
N PRO A 130 20.52 25.45 10.94
CA PRO A 130 21.34 26.50 11.55
C PRO A 130 22.75 26.38 10.96
N ALA A 131 23.15 27.38 10.17
CA ALA A 131 24.48 27.51 9.64
C ALA A 131 25.50 27.50 10.80
N THR A 132 26.14 26.36 11.01
CA THR A 132 27.17 26.21 12.03
C THR A 132 28.44 26.82 11.47
N ALA A 133 28.73 28.07 11.84
CA ALA A 133 30.01 28.70 11.59
C ALA A 133 31.10 27.92 12.36
N ARG A 134 32.00 27.26 11.62
CA ARG A 134 33.24 26.69 12.18
C ARG A 134 34.16 27.84 12.62
N PRO A 135 34.68 27.86 13.86
CA PRO A 135 35.86 28.65 14.17
C PRO A 135 37.11 27.98 13.60
N ARG A 136 38.08 28.82 13.23
CA ARG A 136 39.38 28.47 12.61
C ARG A 136 40.29 27.70 13.54
#